data_AF-A0A7S1ZJT6-F1
#
_entry.id   AF-A0A7S1ZJT6-F1
#
_cell.length_a   1.000
_cell.length_b   1.000
_cell.length_c   1.000
_cell.angle_alpha   90.00
_cell.angle_beta   90.00
_cell.angle_gamma   90.00
#
_symmetry.space_group_name_H-M   'P 1'
#
loop_
_entity.id
_entity.type
_entity.pdbx_description
1 polymer ?
#
loop_
_entity_poly.entity_id
_entity_poly.type
_entity_poly.pdbx_seq_one_letter_code
_entity_poly.pdbx_strand_id
1 'polypeptide(L)'
;CDPHPGNLCVDTEGNLVYYDYGMMDELKPNVRSGFRKFCTALFVGGPTINDVELAKNAKELVDGVEEAGVLARGADRLAVEKLARYFMRTFKDKQLGKEGSNVKQTVGTDLQTLTENNVFRFPSTFTFIFRSFASVDGIGKGLDPEYDIGKLAQPFIEKFTDSQKYSSKGQKRFNIFQKATGLNLGDINTAVTSPKKIAYIEETLRAMEDGSLKIRVRSLENEKALERMALTQQRSEKILLTSLLLNVAGVASRPLLGYAGGIGAAAFALQAFMTNAKIKKFDKTQAKFVVTKFEDGTPPKE
;
A
#
# COMPACT_ATOMS: atom_id res chain seq x y z
N CYS A 1 -4.62 -20.19 -17.03
CA CYS A 1 -4.86 -18.74 -16.95
C CYS A 1 -5.23 -18.13 -18.31
N ASP A 2 -6.45 -18.34 -18.79
CA ASP A 2 -7.27 -17.33 -19.48
C ASP A 2 -8.64 -17.97 -19.71
N PRO A 3 -9.54 -17.93 -18.70
CA PRO A 3 -10.86 -18.52 -18.81
C PRO A 3 -11.73 -17.61 -19.68
N HIS A 4 -11.32 -17.33 -20.92
CA HIS A 4 -12.11 -16.59 -21.87
C HIS A 4 -13.39 -17.38 -22.16
N PRO A 5 -14.56 -16.73 -22.36
CA PRO A 5 -15.81 -17.45 -22.59
C PRO A 5 -15.73 -18.48 -23.72
N GLY A 6 -14.92 -18.22 -24.75
CA GLY A 6 -14.70 -19.16 -25.87
C GLY A 6 -13.98 -20.47 -25.50
N ASN A 7 -13.34 -20.54 -24.33
CA ASN A 7 -12.59 -21.70 -23.85
C ASN A 7 -13.34 -22.51 -22.79
N LEU A 8 -14.61 -22.16 -22.54
CA LEU A 8 -15.47 -22.75 -21.52
C LEU A 8 -16.83 -23.08 -22.11
N CYS A 9 -17.39 -24.24 -21.78
CA CYS A 9 -18.81 -24.50 -21.96
C CYS A 9 -19.40 -25.18 -20.74
N VAL A 10 -20.73 -25.25 -20.72
CA VAL A 10 -21.47 -26.05 -19.75
C VAL A 10 -22.08 -27.21 -20.52
N ASP A 11 -21.83 -28.44 -20.07
CA ASP A 11 -22.45 -29.63 -20.65
C ASP A 11 -23.94 -29.76 -20.27
N THR A 12 -24.62 -30.78 -20.78
CA THR A 12 -26.04 -31.03 -20.50
C THR A 12 -26.32 -31.39 -19.05
N GLU A 13 -25.31 -31.76 -18.26
CA GLU A 13 -25.41 -32.11 -16.85
C GLU A 13 -25.08 -30.92 -15.93
N GLY A 14 -24.64 -29.79 -16.49
CA GLY A 14 -24.25 -28.60 -15.74
C GLY A 14 -22.77 -28.55 -15.34
N ASN A 15 -21.93 -29.44 -15.85
CA ASN A 15 -20.49 -29.42 -15.60
C ASN A 15 -19.79 -28.40 -16.49
N LEU A 16 -18.79 -27.71 -15.94
CA LEU A 16 -17.96 -26.78 -16.68
C LEU A 16 -16.84 -27.51 -17.43
N VAL A 17 -16.85 -27.45 -18.75
CA VAL A 17 -15.86 -28.08 -19.64
C VAL A 17 -14.86 -27.03 -20.11
N TYR A 18 -13.58 -27.35 -20.01
CA TYR A 18 -12.46 -26.50 -20.43
C TYR A 18 -11.85 -27.04 -21.73
N TYR A 19 -11.73 -26.19 -22.74
CA TYR A 19 -11.18 -26.59 -24.04
C TYR A 19 -9.70 -26.27 -24.21
N ASP A 20 -9.21 -25.24 -23.52
CA ASP A 20 -7.88 -24.70 -23.73
C ASP A 20 -7.11 -24.52 -22.41
N TYR A 21 -5.88 -25.03 -22.41
CA TYR A 21 -4.92 -24.98 -21.30
C TYR A 21 -3.64 -24.23 -21.67
N GLY A 22 -3.56 -23.60 -22.84
CA GLY A 22 -2.35 -23.01 -23.43
C GLY A 22 -1.72 -21.88 -22.59
N MET A 23 -2.47 -21.28 -21.66
CA MET A 23 -1.97 -20.27 -20.74
C MET A 23 -1.96 -20.73 -19.28
N MET A 24 -1.74 -22.02 -19.01
CA MET A 24 -1.49 -22.50 -17.65
C MET A 24 -0.10 -22.07 -17.17
N ASP A 25 -0.01 -21.70 -15.89
CA ASP A 25 1.24 -21.30 -15.24
C ASP A 25 1.30 -21.94 -13.86
N GLU A 26 2.51 -22.22 -13.37
CA GLU A 26 2.75 -22.81 -12.06
C GLU A 26 3.19 -21.72 -11.07
N LEU A 27 2.46 -21.61 -9.96
CA LEU A 27 2.81 -20.65 -8.92
C LEU A 27 3.98 -21.15 -8.10
N LYS A 28 5.07 -20.39 -8.08
CA LYS A 28 6.22 -20.63 -7.19
C LYS A 28 5.75 -20.77 -5.73
N PRO A 29 6.39 -21.63 -4.91
CA PRO A 29 5.96 -21.90 -3.54
C PRO A 29 5.78 -20.64 -2.67
N ASN A 30 6.67 -19.67 -2.80
CA ASN A 30 6.60 -18.41 -2.05
C ASN A 30 5.41 -17.54 -2.49
N VAL A 31 5.12 -17.46 -3.80
CA VAL A 31 3.97 -16.73 -4.34
C VAL A 31 2.67 -17.38 -3.89
N ARG A 32 2.60 -18.72 -3.96
CA ARG A 32 1.46 -19.50 -3.49
C ARG A 32 1.20 -19.28 -1.99
N SER A 33 2.26 -19.33 -1.18
CA SER A 33 2.18 -19.11 0.27
C SER A 33 1.76 -17.68 0.61
N GLY A 34 2.39 -16.68 -0.01
CA GLY A 34 2.07 -15.27 0.18
C GLY A 34 0.65 -14.91 -0.26
N PHE A 35 0.23 -15.38 -1.44
CA PHE A 35 -1.14 -15.21 -1.93
C PHE A 35 -2.16 -15.86 -1.00
N ARG A 36 -1.86 -17.04 -0.47
CA ARG A 36 -2.69 -17.70 0.54
C ARG A 36 -2.83 -16.85 1.80
N LYS A 37 -1.72 -16.33 2.35
CA LYS A 37 -1.76 -15.47 3.54
C LYS A 37 -2.59 -14.21 3.28
N PHE A 38 -2.40 -13.59 2.12
CA PHE A 38 -3.19 -12.45 1.67
C PHE A 38 -4.69 -12.76 1.65
N CYS A 39 -5.11 -13.85 0.99
CA CYS A 39 -6.51 -14.26 0.94
C CYS A 39 -7.06 -14.60 2.35
N THR A 40 -6.32 -15.37 3.14
CA THR A 40 -6.75 -15.68 4.51
C THR A 40 -6.94 -14.42 5.34
N ALA A 41 -6.00 -13.48 5.32
CA ALA A 41 -6.12 -12.23 6.06
C ALA A 41 -7.34 -11.39 5.62
N LEU A 42 -7.60 -11.33 4.31
CA LEU A 42 -8.69 -10.54 3.74
C LEU A 42 -10.08 -11.08 4.08
N PHE A 43 -10.25 -12.41 4.09
CA PHE A 43 -11.56 -13.05 4.24
C PHE A 43 -11.86 -13.53 5.68
N VAL A 44 -10.84 -13.77 6.51
CA VAL A 44 -11.04 -14.17 7.92
C VAL A 44 -11.84 -13.11 8.70
N GLY A 45 -12.66 -13.59 9.65
CA GLY A 45 -13.45 -12.78 10.57
C GLY A 45 -14.81 -12.34 10.03
N GLY A 46 -15.16 -12.73 8.79
CA GLY A 46 -16.42 -12.30 8.18
C GLY A 46 -16.43 -10.79 7.86
N PRO A 47 -17.58 -10.23 7.47
CA PRO A 47 -17.68 -8.83 7.07
C PRO A 47 -17.66 -7.84 8.25
N THR A 48 -17.95 -8.30 9.47
CA THR A 48 -17.94 -7.49 10.70
C THR A 48 -16.78 -7.92 11.61
N ILE A 49 -15.74 -7.09 11.67
CA ILE A 49 -14.56 -7.34 12.51
C ILE A 49 -14.24 -6.11 13.36
N ASN A 50 -13.70 -6.33 14.55
CA ASN A 50 -13.28 -5.25 15.45
C ASN A 50 -11.97 -4.62 14.96
N ASP A 51 -11.70 -3.37 15.32
CA ASP A 51 -10.51 -2.63 14.86
C ASP A 51 -9.17 -3.31 15.24
N VAL A 52 -9.14 -4.00 16.38
CA VAL A 52 -7.96 -4.76 16.82
C VAL A 52 -7.69 -5.96 15.90
N GLU A 53 -8.74 -6.68 15.51
CA GLU A 53 -8.64 -7.82 14.60
C GLU A 53 -8.33 -7.38 13.17
N LEU A 54 -8.93 -6.28 12.71
CA LEU A 54 -8.58 -5.64 11.44
C LEU A 54 -7.10 -5.27 11.40
N ALA A 55 -6.57 -4.66 12.46
CA ALA A 55 -5.17 -4.30 12.53
C ALA A 55 -4.24 -5.52 12.50
N LYS A 56 -4.62 -6.60 13.19
CA LYS A 56 -3.88 -7.87 13.14
C LYS A 56 -3.91 -8.48 11.74
N ASN A 57 -5.09 -8.58 11.12
CA ASN A 57 -5.21 -9.17 9.80
C ASN A 57 -4.50 -8.32 8.75
N ALA A 58 -4.48 -7.00 8.89
CA ALA A 58 -3.70 -6.13 8.00
C ALA A 58 -2.19 -6.41 8.08
N LYS A 59 -1.65 -6.73 9.27
CA LYS A 59 -0.25 -7.17 9.40
C LYS A 59 -0.02 -8.49 8.67
N GLU A 60 -0.91 -9.46 8.86
CA GLU A 60 -0.84 -10.76 8.16
C GLU A 60 -0.96 -10.60 6.63
N LEU A 61 -1.76 -9.63 6.18
CA LEU A 61 -1.88 -9.27 4.76
C LEU A 61 -0.55 -8.73 4.22
N VAL A 62 0.08 -7.79 4.93
CA VAL A 62 1.39 -7.24 4.54
C VAL A 62 2.47 -8.32 4.53
N ASP A 63 2.47 -9.25 5.49
CA ASP A 63 3.37 -10.42 5.49
C ASP A 63 3.18 -11.28 4.23
N GLY A 64 1.95 -11.50 3.81
CA GLY A 64 1.65 -12.24 2.58
C GLY A 64 2.13 -11.54 1.32
N VAL A 65 1.97 -10.21 1.25
CA VAL A 65 2.45 -9.37 0.13
C VAL A 65 3.98 -9.36 0.07
N GLU A 66 4.65 -9.30 1.22
CA GLU A 66 6.11 -9.36 1.32
C GLU A 66 6.65 -10.73 0.89
N GLU A 67 6.06 -11.83 1.37
CA GLU A 67 6.45 -13.19 1.00
C GLU A 67 6.22 -13.51 -0.48
N ALA A 68 5.16 -12.96 -1.06
CA ALA A 68 4.89 -13.05 -2.49
C ALA A 68 5.91 -12.27 -3.36
N GLY A 69 6.80 -11.49 -2.74
CA GLY A 69 7.79 -10.67 -3.43
C GLY A 69 7.21 -9.39 -4.04
N VAL A 70 6.02 -8.99 -3.62
CA VAL A 70 5.35 -7.77 -4.10
C VAL A 70 5.90 -6.53 -3.41
N LEU A 71 6.40 -6.66 -2.18
CA LEU A 71 6.95 -5.54 -1.42
C LEU A 71 8.48 -5.41 -1.62
N ALA A 72 8.97 -4.21 -1.92
CA ALA A 72 10.40 -3.95 -2.04
C ALA A 72 11.13 -4.06 -0.69
N ARG A 73 12.35 -4.60 -0.70
CA ARG A 73 13.24 -4.62 0.48
C ARG A 73 13.57 -3.18 0.87
N GLY A 74 13.12 -2.74 2.05
CA GLY A 74 13.29 -1.37 2.54
C GLY A 74 12.03 -0.50 2.46
N ALA A 75 10.88 -1.07 2.08
CA ALA A 75 9.59 -0.39 2.19
C ALA A 75 9.29 0.07 3.62
N ASP A 76 8.68 1.25 3.77
CA ASP A 76 8.14 1.70 5.06
C ASP A 76 6.93 0.82 5.43
N ARG A 77 7.20 -0.22 6.21
CA ARG A 77 6.20 -1.21 6.59
C ARG A 77 5.03 -0.59 7.35
N LEU A 78 5.25 0.46 8.15
CA LEU A 78 4.18 1.11 8.91
C LEU A 78 3.19 1.80 7.96
N ALA A 79 3.71 2.51 6.95
CA ALA A 79 2.88 3.13 5.92
C ALA A 79 2.08 2.08 5.12
N VAL A 80 2.71 0.95 4.78
CA VAL A 80 2.05 -0.17 4.07
C VAL A 80 0.97 -0.82 4.93
N GLU A 81 1.21 -1.01 6.24
CA GLU A 81 0.21 -1.56 7.17
C GLU A 81 -0.98 -0.61 7.38
N LYS A 82 -0.77 0.71 7.38
CA LYS A 82 -1.88 1.69 7.37
C LYS A 82 -2.71 1.54 6.10
N LEU A 83 -2.06 1.45 4.94
CA LEU A 83 -2.74 1.25 3.66
C LEU A 83 -3.51 -0.07 3.62
N ALA A 84 -2.90 -1.16 4.10
CA ALA A 84 -3.55 -2.46 4.20
C ALA A 84 -4.80 -2.43 5.07
N ARG A 85 -4.73 -1.77 6.25
CA ARG A 85 -5.91 -1.58 7.11
C ARG A 85 -7.04 -0.83 6.40
N TYR A 86 -6.69 0.23 5.68
CA TYR A 86 -7.66 0.98 4.90
C TYR A 86 -8.32 0.12 3.81
N PHE A 87 -7.50 -0.54 2.98
CA PHE A 87 -7.99 -1.43 1.92
C PHE A 87 -8.90 -2.53 2.47
N MET A 88 -8.51 -3.16 3.58
CA MET A 88 -9.31 -4.18 4.24
C MET A 88 -10.64 -3.63 4.75
N ARG A 89 -10.64 -2.46 5.38
CA ARG A 89 -11.88 -1.83 5.86
C ARG A 89 -12.83 -1.55 4.70
N THR A 90 -12.33 -0.95 3.62
CA THR A 90 -13.12 -0.72 2.40
C THR A 90 -13.64 -2.02 1.79
N PHE A 91 -12.83 -3.07 1.75
CA PHE A 91 -13.25 -4.38 1.26
C PHE A 91 -14.40 -4.95 2.11
N LYS A 92 -14.28 -4.93 3.44
CA LYS A 92 -15.31 -5.42 4.38
C LYS A 92 -16.60 -4.58 4.31
N ASP A 93 -16.48 -3.25 4.24
CA ASP A 93 -17.63 -2.34 4.07
C ASP A 93 -18.40 -2.64 2.79
N LYS A 94 -17.68 -2.89 1.68
CA LYS A 94 -18.29 -3.26 0.40
C LYS A 94 -19.02 -4.61 0.48
N GLN A 95 -18.50 -5.59 1.22
CA GLN A 95 -19.20 -6.86 1.46
C GLN A 95 -20.53 -6.67 2.21
N LEU A 96 -20.62 -5.64 3.06
CA LEU A 96 -21.84 -5.24 3.78
C LEU A 96 -22.79 -4.37 2.94
N GLY A 97 -22.46 -4.06 1.68
CA GLY A 97 -23.23 -3.15 0.84
C GLY A 97 -23.16 -1.69 1.31
N LYS A 98 -22.19 -1.35 2.17
CA LYS A 98 -21.96 0.04 2.59
C LYS A 98 -21.14 0.76 1.51
N GLU A 99 -21.51 1.99 1.19
CA GLU A 99 -20.66 2.85 0.38
C GLU A 99 -19.34 3.10 1.12
N GLY A 100 -18.21 2.86 0.43
CA GLY A 100 -16.89 2.96 1.02
C GLY A 100 -16.65 4.37 1.57
N SER A 101 -16.11 4.46 2.80
CA SER A 101 -15.81 5.76 3.38
C SER A 101 -14.79 6.53 2.53
N ASN A 102 -15.10 7.82 2.26
CA ASN A 102 -14.25 8.76 1.54
C ASN A 102 -13.02 9.13 2.37
N VAL A 103 -12.03 8.23 2.45
CA VAL A 103 -10.76 8.49 3.17
C VAL A 103 -9.77 9.17 2.23
N LYS A 104 -10.16 10.32 1.67
CA LYS A 104 -9.28 11.12 0.79
C LYS A 104 -8.14 11.81 1.54
N GLN A 105 -8.29 12.09 2.84
CA GLN A 105 -7.36 12.97 3.57
C GLN A 105 -6.27 12.26 4.38
N THR A 106 -6.53 11.10 5.02
CA THR A 106 -5.53 10.47 5.92
C THR A 106 -4.60 9.48 5.23
N VAL A 107 -5.08 8.81 4.18
CA VAL A 107 -4.30 7.74 3.48
C VAL A 107 -3.69 8.25 2.17
N GLY A 108 -4.17 9.37 1.62
CA GLY A 108 -3.76 9.86 0.31
C GLY A 108 -2.28 10.18 0.19
N THR A 109 -1.70 10.84 1.20
CA THR A 109 -0.27 11.21 1.24
C THR A 109 0.64 10.00 1.47
N ASP A 110 0.28 9.10 2.39
CA ASP A 110 1.04 7.85 2.63
C ASP A 110 0.97 6.96 1.37
N LEU A 111 -0.21 6.80 0.76
CA LEU A 111 -0.42 6.02 -0.47
C LEU A 111 0.38 6.58 -1.66
N GLN A 112 0.37 7.90 -1.83
CA GLN A 112 1.15 8.55 -2.89
C GLN A 112 2.64 8.31 -2.68
N THR A 113 3.14 8.47 -1.46
CA THR A 113 4.57 8.24 -1.13
C THR A 113 4.97 6.78 -1.40
N LEU A 114 4.10 5.82 -1.10
CA LEU A 114 4.34 4.40 -1.42
C LEU A 114 4.36 4.14 -2.93
N THR A 115 3.51 4.84 -3.69
CA THR A 115 3.43 4.69 -5.15
C THR A 115 4.62 5.35 -5.85
N GLU A 116 4.98 6.57 -5.46
CA GLU A 116 6.09 7.34 -6.03
C GLU A 116 7.45 6.66 -5.83
N ASN A 117 7.64 6.00 -4.69
CA ASN A 117 8.87 5.28 -4.38
C ASN A 117 8.96 3.87 -4.98
N ASN A 118 8.01 3.48 -5.85
CA ASN A 118 7.92 2.13 -6.44
C ASN A 118 8.04 1.02 -5.37
N VAL A 119 7.33 1.21 -4.24
CA VAL A 119 7.38 0.29 -3.09
C VAL A 119 6.76 -1.07 -3.46
N PHE A 120 5.75 -1.06 -4.32
CA PHE A 120 5.12 -2.27 -4.85
C PHE A 120 5.75 -2.67 -6.18
N ARG A 121 6.21 -3.91 -6.27
CA ARG A 121 6.80 -4.53 -7.45
C ARG A 121 6.09 -5.84 -7.73
N PHE A 122 5.08 -5.81 -8.60
CA PHE A 122 4.30 -7.00 -8.91
C PHE A 122 5.08 -7.95 -9.83
N PRO A 123 5.37 -9.19 -9.41
CA PRO A 123 5.90 -10.21 -10.31
C PRO A 123 4.94 -10.46 -11.49
N SER A 124 5.47 -10.86 -12.65
CA SER A 124 4.68 -11.16 -13.85
C SER A 124 3.58 -12.20 -13.63
N THR A 125 3.82 -13.17 -12.74
CA THR A 125 2.84 -14.19 -12.34
C THR A 125 1.53 -13.58 -11.83
N PHE A 126 1.56 -12.41 -11.17
CA PHE A 126 0.35 -11.73 -10.71
C PHE A 126 -0.49 -11.19 -11.86
N THR A 127 0.11 -10.82 -12.99
CA THR A 127 -0.64 -10.41 -14.19
C THR A 127 -1.56 -11.53 -14.67
N PHE A 128 -1.09 -12.78 -14.67
CA PHE A 128 -1.91 -13.94 -15.04
C PHE A 128 -3.01 -14.24 -14.03
N ILE A 129 -2.73 -14.07 -12.73
CA ILE A 129 -3.72 -14.20 -11.66
C ILE A 129 -4.81 -13.15 -11.83
N PHE A 130 -4.45 -11.87 -11.92
CA PHE A 130 -5.41 -10.77 -12.08
C PHE A 130 -6.23 -10.89 -13.35
N ARG A 131 -5.60 -11.27 -14.48
CA ARG A 131 -6.33 -11.52 -15.73
C ARG A 131 -7.36 -12.64 -15.54
N SER A 132 -6.99 -13.73 -14.86
CA SER A 132 -7.91 -14.84 -14.61
C SER A 132 -9.11 -14.43 -13.75
N PHE A 133 -8.87 -13.69 -12.65
CA PHE A 133 -9.96 -13.16 -11.81
C PHE A 133 -10.84 -12.16 -12.56
N ALA A 134 -10.24 -11.24 -13.33
CA ALA A 134 -10.98 -10.26 -14.12
C ALA A 134 -11.85 -10.94 -15.19
N SER A 135 -11.34 -11.96 -15.87
CA SER A 135 -12.10 -12.74 -16.85
C SER A 135 -13.28 -13.47 -16.18
N VAL A 136 -13.06 -14.13 -15.04
CA VAL A 136 -14.15 -14.82 -14.30
C VAL A 136 -15.19 -13.83 -13.78
N ASP A 137 -14.77 -12.70 -13.20
CA ASP A 137 -15.67 -11.66 -12.72
C ASP A 137 -16.47 -11.02 -13.87
N GLY A 138 -15.81 -10.82 -15.03
CA GLY A 138 -16.46 -10.31 -16.24
C GLY A 138 -17.50 -11.29 -16.81
N ILE A 139 -17.18 -12.58 -16.89
CA ILE A 139 -18.12 -13.62 -17.31
C ILE A 139 -19.30 -13.69 -16.35
N GLY A 140 -19.02 -13.72 -15.04
CA GLY A 140 -20.05 -13.80 -14.01
C GLY A 140 -21.03 -12.63 -14.11
N LYS A 141 -20.53 -11.40 -14.24
CA LYS A 141 -21.36 -10.20 -14.43
C LYS A 141 -22.07 -10.14 -15.78
N GLY A 142 -21.50 -10.75 -16.81
CA GLY A 142 -22.16 -10.89 -18.11
C GLY A 142 -23.38 -11.82 -18.06
N LEU A 143 -23.36 -12.82 -17.18
CA LEU A 143 -24.46 -13.77 -17.00
C LEU A 143 -25.48 -13.31 -15.95
N ASP A 144 -25.02 -12.73 -14.85
CA ASP A 144 -25.84 -12.24 -13.74
C ASP A 144 -25.32 -10.87 -13.27
N PRO A 145 -26.09 -9.78 -13.45
CA PRO A 145 -25.70 -8.45 -12.98
C PRO A 145 -25.46 -8.34 -11.47
N GLU A 146 -26.06 -9.20 -10.65
CA GLU A 146 -25.86 -9.24 -9.19
C GLU A 146 -24.65 -10.07 -8.76
N TYR A 147 -23.93 -10.66 -9.71
CA TYR A 147 -22.75 -11.49 -9.46
C TYR A 147 -21.66 -10.74 -8.71
N ASP A 148 -21.27 -11.29 -7.55
CA ASP A 148 -20.15 -10.81 -6.73
C ASP A 148 -19.18 -11.96 -6.43
N ILE A 149 -18.04 -11.94 -7.10
CA ILE A 149 -16.97 -12.93 -6.92
C ILE A 149 -16.46 -13.00 -5.49
N GLY A 150 -16.48 -11.89 -4.75
CA GLY A 150 -16.05 -11.83 -3.35
C GLY A 150 -16.99 -12.60 -2.44
N LYS A 151 -18.31 -12.44 -2.61
CA LYS A 151 -19.32 -13.20 -1.86
C LYS A 151 -19.23 -14.71 -2.18
N LEU A 152 -19.04 -15.06 -3.44
CA LEU A 152 -18.90 -16.45 -3.88
C LEU A 152 -17.62 -17.11 -3.38
N ALA A 153 -16.49 -16.38 -3.36
CA ALA A 153 -15.20 -16.90 -2.92
C ALA A 153 -15.12 -17.12 -1.41
N GLN A 154 -15.88 -16.35 -0.62
CA GLN A 154 -15.88 -16.39 0.84
C GLN A 154 -15.97 -17.81 1.43
N PRO A 155 -17.00 -18.64 1.15
CA PRO A 155 -17.12 -19.97 1.73
C PRO A 155 -15.97 -20.91 1.32
N PHE A 156 -15.40 -20.74 0.12
CA PHE A 156 -14.26 -21.55 -0.32
C PHE A 156 -12.98 -21.16 0.43
N ILE A 157 -12.74 -19.86 0.63
CA ILE A 157 -11.58 -19.38 1.37
C ILE A 157 -11.68 -19.71 2.85
N GLU A 158 -12.88 -19.68 3.43
CA GLU A 158 -13.12 -20.12 4.80
C GLU A 158 -12.85 -21.62 4.96
N LYS A 159 -13.38 -22.47 4.08
CA LYS A 159 -13.09 -23.91 4.06
C LYS A 159 -11.59 -24.19 3.86
N PHE A 160 -10.95 -23.46 2.95
CA PHE A 160 -9.53 -23.58 2.67
C PHE A 160 -8.68 -23.17 3.88
N THR A 161 -9.05 -22.08 4.56
CA THR A 161 -8.37 -21.62 5.77
C THR A 161 -8.57 -22.60 6.93
N ASP A 162 -9.79 -23.11 7.10
CA ASP A 162 -10.14 -24.04 8.18
C ASP A 162 -9.46 -25.40 8.04
N SER A 163 -9.46 -25.99 6.84
CA SER A 163 -8.78 -27.27 6.56
C SER A 163 -7.28 -27.22 6.83
N GLN A 164 -6.70 -26.02 6.84
CA GLN A 164 -5.28 -25.80 7.08
C GLN A 164 -4.96 -25.41 8.53
N LYS A 165 -5.86 -24.66 9.19
CA LYS A 165 -5.70 -24.32 10.62
C LYS A 165 -6.06 -25.48 11.54
N TYR A 166 -6.91 -26.40 11.09
CA TYR A 166 -7.43 -27.49 11.91
C TYR A 166 -7.24 -28.84 11.21
N SER A 167 -6.38 -29.68 11.77
CA SER A 167 -6.16 -31.04 11.27
C SER A 167 -7.36 -31.98 11.53
N SER A 168 -8.30 -31.59 12.41
CA SER A 168 -9.49 -32.38 12.74
C SER A 168 -10.68 -31.50 13.13
N LYS A 169 -11.90 -31.95 12.81
CA LYS A 169 -13.16 -31.31 13.23
C LYS A 169 -13.27 -31.16 14.75
N GLY A 170 -12.70 -32.11 15.51
CA GLY A 170 -12.63 -32.05 16.97
C GLY A 170 -11.77 -30.89 17.47
N GLN A 171 -10.65 -30.62 16.80
CA GLN A 171 -9.75 -29.51 17.14
C GLN A 171 -10.37 -28.15 16.84
N LYS A 172 -11.16 -28.05 15.76
CA LYS A 172 -11.97 -26.84 15.47
C LYS A 172 -12.99 -26.59 16.60
N ARG A 173 -13.73 -27.62 17.02
CA ARG A 173 -14.71 -27.49 18.12
C ARG A 173 -14.03 -27.16 19.44
N PHE A 174 -12.89 -27.77 19.73
CA PHE A 174 -12.10 -27.48 20.93
C PHE A 174 -11.58 -26.04 20.93
N ASN A 175 -11.10 -25.53 19.80
CA ASN A 175 -10.60 -24.16 19.72
C ASN A 175 -11.73 -23.11 19.78
N ILE A 176 -12.90 -23.39 19.18
CA ILE A 176 -14.10 -22.55 19.33
C ILE A 176 -14.60 -22.59 20.77
N PHE A 177 -14.60 -23.77 21.40
CA PHE A 177 -14.94 -23.94 22.80
C PHE A 177 -13.99 -23.15 23.71
N GLN A 178 -12.68 -23.28 23.52
CA GLN A 178 -11.68 -22.48 24.24
C GLN A 178 -11.87 -20.97 24.06
N LYS A 179 -12.21 -20.52 22.83
CA LYS A 179 -12.55 -19.11 22.58
C LYS A 179 -13.80 -18.65 23.32
N ALA A 180 -14.84 -19.48 23.34
CA ALA A 180 -16.10 -19.16 24.01
C ALA A 180 -15.99 -19.22 25.55
N THR A 181 -15.15 -20.09 26.08
CA THR A 181 -14.93 -20.26 27.53
C THR A 181 -13.79 -19.40 28.08
N GLY A 182 -13.14 -18.57 27.25
CA GLY A 182 -11.99 -17.73 27.65
C GLY A 182 -10.70 -18.51 27.96
N LEU A 183 -10.64 -19.80 27.63
CA LEU A 183 -9.49 -20.70 27.87
C LEU A 183 -8.53 -20.75 26.68
N ASN A 184 -8.46 -19.68 25.88
CA ASN A 184 -7.45 -19.58 24.83
C ASN A 184 -6.06 -19.52 25.49
N LEU A 185 -5.19 -20.49 25.18
CA LEU A 185 -3.77 -20.45 25.56
C LEU A 185 -3.07 -19.16 25.08
N GLY A 186 -3.55 -18.57 23.98
CA GLY A 186 -3.10 -17.26 23.49
C GLY A 186 -3.56 -16.07 24.34
N ASP A 187 -4.75 -16.14 24.95
CA ASP A 187 -5.23 -15.14 25.91
C ASP A 187 -4.57 -15.32 27.27
N ILE A 188 -4.26 -16.55 27.69
CA ILE A 188 -3.46 -16.83 28.89
C ILE A 188 -2.05 -16.27 28.72
N ASN A 189 -1.39 -16.49 27.58
CA ASN A 189 -0.07 -15.90 27.34
C ASN A 189 -0.15 -14.37 27.22
N THR A 190 -1.26 -13.82 26.70
CA THR A 190 -1.52 -12.38 26.72
C THR A 190 -1.72 -11.84 28.13
N ALA A 191 -2.44 -12.57 28.99
CA ALA A 191 -2.68 -12.25 30.40
C ALA A 191 -1.42 -12.42 31.27
N VAL A 192 -0.58 -13.41 30.99
CA VAL A 192 0.70 -13.68 31.67
C VAL A 192 1.80 -12.74 31.18
N THR A 193 1.71 -12.24 29.95
CA THR A 193 2.57 -11.14 29.47
C THR A 193 2.02 -9.76 29.80
N SER A 194 0.79 -9.63 30.31
CA SER A 194 0.21 -8.35 30.78
C SER A 194 1.11 -7.63 31.78
N PRO A 195 1.73 -8.29 32.78
CA PRO A 195 2.67 -7.63 33.68
C PRO A 195 3.87 -7.02 32.92
N LYS A 196 4.39 -7.72 31.90
CA LYS A 196 5.50 -7.19 31.07
C LYS A 196 5.04 -6.02 30.19
N LYS A 197 3.79 -6.04 29.70
CA LYS A 197 3.21 -4.92 28.94
C LYS A 197 2.98 -3.70 29.82
N ILE A 198 2.51 -3.91 31.06
CA ILE A 198 2.35 -2.86 32.06
C ILE A 198 3.71 -2.29 32.44
N ALA A 199 4.72 -3.14 32.66
CA ALA A 199 6.09 -2.70 32.92
C ALA A 199 6.68 -1.91 31.73
N TYR A 200 6.43 -2.35 30.50
CA TYR A 200 6.83 -1.60 29.30
C TYR A 200 6.12 -0.24 29.20
N ILE A 201 4.81 -0.19 29.49
CA ILE A 201 4.06 1.07 29.52
C ILE A 201 4.63 1.99 30.61
N GLU A 202 4.87 1.47 31.81
CA GLU A 202 5.49 2.20 32.91
C GLU A 202 6.88 2.72 32.53
N GLU A 203 7.71 1.89 31.91
CA GLU A 203 9.03 2.28 31.42
C GLU A 203 8.93 3.36 30.34
N THR A 204 7.98 3.26 29.40
CA THR A 204 7.75 4.31 28.40
C THR A 204 7.19 5.61 29.00
N LEU A 205 6.35 5.52 30.05
CA LEU A 205 5.82 6.66 30.78
C LEU A 205 6.92 7.35 31.59
N ARG A 206 7.77 6.56 32.27
CA ARG A 206 8.97 7.07 32.95
C ARG A 206 9.92 7.73 31.95
N ALA A 207 10.16 7.10 30.80
CA ALA A 207 10.97 7.68 29.72
C ALA A 207 10.37 8.99 29.16
N MET A 208 9.05 9.13 29.21
CA MET A 208 8.36 10.37 28.81
C MET A 208 8.46 11.45 29.88
N GLU A 209 8.37 11.07 31.17
CA GLU A 209 8.49 11.95 32.34
C GLU A 209 9.93 12.46 32.53
N ASP A 210 10.92 11.61 32.34
CA ASP A 210 12.35 11.94 32.45
C ASP A 210 12.92 12.60 31.18
N GLY A 211 12.12 12.73 30.12
CA GLY A 211 12.49 13.33 28.84
C GLY A 211 13.47 12.50 27.99
N SER A 212 13.76 11.25 28.37
CA SER A 212 14.64 10.35 27.62
C SER A 212 13.97 9.73 26.38
N LEU A 213 12.64 9.81 26.29
CA LEU A 213 11.85 9.34 25.15
C LEU A 213 12.10 10.21 23.92
N LYS A 214 13.06 9.77 23.10
CA LYS A 214 13.34 10.39 21.79
C LYS A 214 12.30 9.97 20.75
N ILE A 215 11.22 10.74 20.63
CA ILE A 215 10.24 10.55 19.56
C ILE A 215 10.86 11.01 18.23
N ARG A 216 11.05 10.08 17.30
CA ARG A 216 11.40 10.40 15.91
C ARG A 216 10.13 10.63 15.11
N VAL A 217 9.68 11.87 15.04
CA VAL A 217 8.56 12.23 14.15
C VAL A 217 9.09 12.38 12.73
N ARG A 218 8.63 11.51 11.83
CA ARG A 218 8.83 11.68 10.39
C ARG A 218 7.78 12.65 9.88
N SER A 219 8.16 13.90 9.64
CA SER A 219 7.28 14.88 9.01
C SER A 219 7.48 14.83 7.50
N LEU A 220 6.49 14.29 6.79
CA LEU A 220 6.48 14.26 5.32
C LEU A 220 6.50 15.67 4.73
N GLU A 221 5.90 16.64 5.43
CA GLU A 221 5.96 18.06 5.05
C GLU A 221 7.38 18.59 5.10
N ASN A 222 8.14 18.24 6.16
CA ASN A 222 9.54 18.63 6.29
C ASN A 222 10.41 17.93 5.25
N GLU A 223 10.19 16.64 4.98
CA GLU A 223 10.91 15.92 3.91
C GLU A 223 10.68 16.57 2.54
N LYS A 224 9.43 16.90 2.21
CA LYS A 224 9.07 17.59 0.96
C LYS A 224 9.61 19.01 0.90
N ALA A 225 9.63 19.73 2.02
CA ALA A 225 10.22 21.07 2.10
C ALA A 225 11.73 21.01 1.87
N LEU A 226 12.42 20.02 2.44
CA LEU A 226 13.85 19.77 2.21
C LEU A 226 14.13 19.38 0.75
N GLU A 227 13.30 18.53 0.14
CA GLU A 227 13.44 18.17 -1.27
C GLU A 227 13.27 19.39 -2.18
N ARG A 228 12.25 20.23 -1.91
CA ARG A 228 12.05 21.51 -2.60
C ARG A 228 13.22 22.47 -2.41
N MET A 229 13.76 22.52 -1.20
CA MET A 229 14.93 23.34 -0.87
C MET A 229 16.16 22.86 -1.65
N ALA A 230 16.40 21.56 -1.71
CA ALA A 230 17.49 20.97 -2.49
C ALA A 230 17.36 21.29 -3.99
N LEU A 231 16.15 21.18 -4.57
CA LEU A 231 15.90 21.56 -5.97
C LEU A 231 16.12 23.06 -6.21
N THR A 232 15.70 23.91 -5.28
CA THR A 232 15.89 25.37 -5.36
C THR A 232 17.35 25.74 -5.24
N GLN A 233 18.10 25.07 -4.35
CA GLN A 233 19.54 25.23 -4.20
C GLN A 233 20.29 24.81 -5.47
N GLN A 234 19.97 23.64 -6.04
CA GLN A 234 20.52 23.21 -7.32
C GLN A 234 20.26 24.23 -8.42
N ARG A 235 19.06 24.82 -8.49
CA ARG A 235 18.76 25.89 -9.45
C ARG A 235 19.68 27.10 -9.24
N SER A 236 19.83 27.57 -8.01
CA SER A 236 20.69 28.72 -7.69
C SER A 236 22.15 28.46 -8.05
N GLU A 237 22.69 27.28 -7.78
CA GLU A 237 24.05 26.88 -8.16
C GLU A 237 24.25 26.93 -9.68
N LYS A 238 23.29 26.43 -10.47
CA LYS A 238 23.35 26.46 -11.94
C LYS A 238 23.29 27.88 -12.50
N ILE A 239 22.49 28.77 -11.88
CA ILE A 239 22.43 30.19 -12.27
C ILE A 239 23.76 30.89 -11.94
N LEU A 240 24.35 30.63 -10.77
CA LEU A 240 25.65 31.17 -10.39
C LEU A 240 26.77 30.72 -11.33
N LEU A 241 26.78 29.44 -11.73
CA LEU A 241 27.73 28.93 -12.73
C LEU A 241 27.51 29.58 -14.10
N THR A 242 26.25 29.81 -14.48
CA THR A 242 25.91 30.53 -15.72
C THR A 242 26.47 31.95 -15.70
N SER A 243 26.25 32.70 -14.61
CA SER A 243 26.74 34.07 -14.50
C SER A 243 28.26 34.13 -14.44
N LEU A 244 28.91 33.21 -13.72
CA LEU A 244 30.36 33.11 -13.68
C LEU A 244 30.95 32.87 -15.08
N LEU A 245 30.39 31.91 -15.83
CA LEU A 245 30.88 31.58 -17.17
C LEU A 245 30.63 32.70 -18.19
N LEU A 246 29.53 33.45 -18.06
CA LEU A 246 29.29 34.65 -18.87
C LEU A 246 30.32 35.75 -18.57
N ASN A 247 30.65 35.97 -17.29
CA ASN A 247 31.70 36.93 -16.92
C ASN A 247 33.07 36.50 -17.45
N VAL A 248 33.43 35.23 -17.32
CA VAL A 248 34.66 34.68 -17.89
C VAL A 248 34.68 34.84 -19.41
N ALA A 249 33.56 34.57 -20.09
CA ALA A 249 33.46 34.74 -21.53
C ALA A 249 33.62 36.20 -21.97
N GLY A 250 33.08 37.15 -21.20
CA GLY A 250 33.17 38.59 -21.49
C GLY A 250 34.54 39.21 -21.21
N VAL A 251 35.28 38.70 -20.22
CA VAL A 251 36.62 39.19 -19.84
C VAL A 251 37.75 38.45 -20.56
N ALA A 252 37.47 37.30 -21.17
CA ALA A 252 38.48 36.49 -21.85
C ALA A 252 39.11 37.23 -23.03
N SER A 253 40.43 37.46 -22.96
CA SER A 253 41.22 38.03 -24.04
C SER A 253 41.44 37.05 -25.21
N ARG A 254 41.29 35.75 -24.97
CA ARG A 254 41.42 34.70 -26.01
C ARG A 254 40.05 34.29 -26.54
N PRO A 255 39.83 34.30 -27.86
CA PRO A 255 38.53 33.96 -28.45
C PRO A 255 38.08 32.54 -28.12
N LEU A 256 39.01 31.57 -28.06
CA LEU A 256 38.70 30.19 -27.67
C LEU A 256 38.07 30.09 -26.27
N LEU A 257 38.60 30.84 -25.29
CA LEU A 257 38.07 30.87 -23.93
C LEU A 257 36.72 31.58 -23.86
N GLY A 258 36.53 32.63 -24.66
CA GLY A 258 35.25 33.31 -24.84
C GLY A 258 34.15 32.36 -25.34
N TYR A 259 34.43 31.62 -26.42
CA TYR A 259 33.49 30.63 -26.97
C TYR A 259 33.21 29.48 -26.01
N ALA A 260 34.25 28.93 -25.36
CA ALA A 260 34.08 27.85 -24.38
C ALA A 260 33.23 28.30 -23.18
N GLY A 261 33.46 29.50 -22.66
CA GLY A 261 32.66 30.09 -21.59
C GLY A 261 31.19 30.31 -22.01
N GLY A 262 30.96 30.80 -23.24
CA GLY A 262 29.62 30.99 -23.78
C GLY A 262 28.83 29.69 -23.94
N ILE A 263 29.46 28.62 -24.45
CA ILE A 263 28.84 27.29 -24.58
C ILE A 263 28.54 26.71 -23.19
N GLY A 264 29.48 26.81 -22.25
CA GLY A 264 29.28 26.38 -20.87
C GLY A 264 28.11 27.11 -20.20
N ALA A 265 28.04 28.43 -20.35
CA ALA A 265 26.94 29.25 -19.82
C ALA A 265 25.59 28.82 -20.41
N ALA A 266 25.51 28.59 -21.72
CA ALA A 266 24.28 28.12 -22.37
C ALA A 266 23.82 26.75 -21.83
N ALA A 267 24.76 25.81 -21.61
CA ALA A 267 24.45 24.50 -21.05
C ALA A 267 23.91 24.59 -19.61
N PHE A 268 24.54 25.39 -18.75
CA PHE A 268 24.08 25.59 -17.38
C PHE A 268 22.77 26.38 -17.29
N ALA A 269 22.54 27.34 -18.19
CA ALA A 269 21.27 28.05 -18.31
C ALA A 269 20.13 27.10 -18.68
N LEU A 270 20.36 26.19 -19.62
CA LEU A 270 19.39 25.17 -20.01
C LEU A 270 19.11 24.18 -18.87
N GLN A 271 20.15 23.77 -18.14
CA GLN A 271 19.98 22.97 -16.91
C GLN A 271 19.17 23.71 -15.84
N ALA A 272 19.43 25.00 -15.61
CA ALA A 272 18.68 25.82 -14.66
C ALA A 272 17.19 25.92 -15.07
N PHE A 273 16.91 26.07 -16.36
CA PHE A 273 15.56 26.07 -16.90
C PHE A 273 14.85 24.73 -16.68
N MET A 274 15.53 23.61 -16.96
CA MET A 274 14.99 22.27 -16.68
C MET A 274 14.69 22.06 -15.19
N THR A 275 15.58 22.47 -14.29
CA THR A 275 15.34 22.41 -12.84
C THR A 275 14.16 23.29 -12.43
N ASN A 276 13.99 24.46 -13.03
CA ASN A 276 12.83 25.31 -12.80
C ASN A 276 11.51 24.65 -13.24
N ALA A 277 11.52 23.93 -14.36
CA ALA A 277 10.38 23.13 -14.80
C ALA A 277 10.06 21.98 -13.81
N LYS A 278 11.10 21.32 -13.27
CA LYS A 278 10.94 20.31 -12.21
C LYS A 278 10.33 20.89 -10.94
N ILE A 279 10.78 22.07 -10.50
CA ILE A 279 10.20 22.78 -9.33
C ILE A 279 8.73 23.11 -9.57
N LYS A 280 8.38 23.67 -10.74
CA LYS A 280 6.97 23.95 -11.07
C LYS A 280 6.11 22.69 -11.07
N LYS A 281 6.64 21.56 -11.59
CA LYS A 281 5.94 20.27 -11.55
C LYS A 281 5.76 19.79 -10.10
N PHE A 282 6.81 19.88 -9.27
CA PHE A 282 6.76 19.55 -7.85
C PHE A 282 5.70 20.37 -7.11
N ASP A 283 5.73 21.70 -7.26
CA ASP A 283 4.77 22.61 -6.62
C ASP A 283 3.32 22.35 -7.08
N LYS A 284 3.10 22.07 -8.37
CA LYS A 284 1.78 21.69 -8.89
C LYS A 284 1.28 20.37 -8.30
N THR A 285 2.18 19.40 -8.09
CA THR A 285 1.85 18.17 -7.39
C THR A 285 1.44 18.47 -5.95
N GLN A 286 2.21 19.27 -5.20
CA GLN A 286 1.89 19.60 -3.81
C GLN A 286 0.60 20.42 -3.66
N ALA A 287 0.35 21.40 -4.54
CA ALA A 287 -0.81 22.28 -4.46
C ALA A 287 -2.16 21.55 -4.58
N LYS A 288 -2.19 20.38 -5.25
CA LYS A 288 -3.38 19.52 -5.30
C LYS A 288 -3.79 18.97 -3.93
N PHE A 289 -2.92 19.03 -2.93
CA PHE A 289 -3.12 18.39 -1.63
C PHE A 289 -3.20 19.38 -0.46
N VAL A 290 -2.85 20.65 -0.66
CA VAL A 290 -2.90 21.69 0.39
C VAL A 290 -4.29 22.35 0.49
N VAL A 291 -5.17 22.17 -0.49
CA VAL A 291 -6.51 22.79 -0.46
C VAL A 291 -7.54 21.92 0.22
N THR A 292 -7.60 22.04 1.55
CA THR A 292 -8.85 22.22 2.31
C THR A 292 -8.42 22.77 3.68
N LYS A 293 -8.28 24.10 3.75
CA LYS A 293 -8.23 24.78 5.04
C LYS A 293 -9.54 24.47 5.76
N PHE A 294 -9.44 24.14 7.04
CA PHE A 294 -10.56 24.12 7.96
C PHE A 294 -11.32 25.44 7.81
N GLU A 295 -12.57 25.39 7.34
CA GLU A 295 -13.52 26.45 7.65
C GLU A 295 -13.81 26.29 9.14
N ASP A 296 -13.37 27.28 9.92
CA ASP A 296 -13.69 27.37 11.35
C ASP A 296 -15.21 27.34 11.48
N GLY A 297 -15.72 26.27 12.07
CA GLY A 297 -17.13 26.10 12.37
C GLY A 297 -17.57 27.13 13.39
N THR A 298 -18.04 28.29 12.93
CA THR A 298 -19.01 29.08 13.67
C THR A 298 -20.34 28.31 13.67
N PRO A 299 -20.88 27.92 14.83
CA PRO A 299 -22.22 27.32 14.87
C PRO A 299 -23.25 28.37 14.42
N PRO A 300 -24.31 27.98 13.69
CA PRO A 300 -25.41 28.89 13.39
C PRO A 300 -26.02 29.36 14.71
N LYS A 301 -26.12 30.69 14.87
CA LYS A 301 -26.90 31.31 15.94
C LYS A 301 -28.38 31.02 15.67
N GLU A 302 -29.00 30.43 16.69
CA GLU A 302 -30.44 30.32 17.02
C GLU A 302 -31.43 30.05 15.88
#